data_AF-A0A7W8HVE6-F1
#
_entry.id   AF-A0A7W8HVE6-F1
#
_cell.length_a   1.000
_cell.length_b   1.000
_cell.length_c   1.000
_cell.angle_alpha   90.00
_cell.angle_beta   90.00
_cell.angle_gamma   90.00
#
_symmetry.space_group_name_H-M   'P 1'
#
loop_
_entity.id
_entity.type
_entity.pdbx_description
1 polymer ?
#
loop_
_entity_poly.entity_id
_entity_poly.type
_entity_poly.pdbx_seq_one_letter_code
_entity_poly.pdbx_strand_id
1 'polypeptide(L)'
;MARKSIEQRLAELEAQRTALKARLGKQERANDTRRKVLLGALVLHRLETGHDAFSRNLVGWLRRELPGFLTRSNDKALFDDLLKQKTVDATENSNGAEASS
;
A
#
# COMPACT_ATOMS: atom_id res chain seq x y z
N MET A 1 55.03 -7.49 17.05
CA MET A 1 53.68 -7.07 16.60
C MET A 1 53.72 -5.59 16.26
N ALA A 2 53.84 -5.24 14.98
CA ALA A 2 53.86 -3.84 14.55
C ALA A 2 52.52 -3.17 14.93
N ARG A 3 52.57 -2.10 15.74
CA ARG A 3 51.36 -1.30 16.01
C ARG A 3 50.91 -0.69 14.68
N LYS A 4 49.67 -0.99 14.26
CA LYS A 4 48.99 -0.25 13.18
C LYS A 4 49.13 1.25 13.44
N SER A 5 49.44 2.03 12.41
CA SER A 5 49.50 3.49 12.52
C SER A 5 48.12 4.03 12.91
N ILE A 6 48.08 5.22 13.51
CA ILE A 6 46.82 5.88 13.90
C ILE A 6 45.90 6.04 12.67
N GLU A 7 46.48 6.35 11.51
CA GLU A 7 45.77 6.47 10.23
C GLU A 7 45.10 5.16 9.80
N GLN A 8 45.82 4.04 9.91
CA GLN A 8 45.26 2.72 9.57
C GLN A 8 44.09 2.34 10.49
N ARG A 9 44.18 2.68 11.79
CA ARG A 9 43.08 2.46 12.75
C ARG A 9 41.89 3.36 12.45
N LEU A 10 42.13 4.61 12.07
CA LEU A 10 41.08 5.55 11.69
C LEU A 10 40.34 5.08 10.43
N ALA A 11 41.09 4.63 9.41
CA ALA A 11 40.52 4.07 8.19
C ALA A 11 39.69 2.81 8.46
N GLU A 12 40.15 1.92 9.35
CA GLU A 12 39.43 0.72 9.74
C GLU A 12 38.12 1.03 10.48
N LEU A 13 38.14 2.02 11.40
CA LEU A 13 36.93 2.47 12.09
C LEU A 13 35.91 3.11 11.14
N GLU A 14 36.36 3.94 10.18
CA GLU A 14 35.44 4.56 9.22
C GLU A 14 34.85 3.53 8.25
N ALA A 15 35.63 2.51 7.85
CA ALA A 15 35.14 1.39 7.06
C ALA A 15 34.06 0.59 7.82
N GLN A 16 34.31 0.28 9.10
CA GLN A 16 33.33 -0.40 9.95
C GLN A 16 32.05 0.42 10.12
N ARG A 17 32.18 1.73 10.39
CA ARG A 17 31.04 2.66 10.50
C ARG A 17 30.22 2.68 9.22
N THR A 18 30.87 2.75 8.06
CA THR A 18 30.20 2.78 6.75
C THR A 18 29.46 1.47 6.50
N ALA A 19 30.07 0.33 6.81
CA ALA A 19 29.43 -0.98 6.68
C ALA A 19 28.21 -1.13 7.59
N LEU A 20 28.30 -0.68 8.84
CA LEU A 20 27.19 -0.70 9.79
C LEU A 20 26.03 0.20 9.34
N LYS A 21 26.32 1.42 8.86
CA LYS A 21 25.31 2.32 8.28
C LYS A 21 24.62 1.71 7.06
N ALA A 22 25.39 1.10 6.16
CA ALA A 22 24.83 0.43 4.98
C ALA A 22 23.90 -0.72 5.37
N ARG A 23 24.29 -1.51 6.39
CA ARG A 23 23.45 -2.60 6.92
C ARG A 23 22.18 -2.06 7.57
N LEU A 24 22.27 -0.99 8.35
CA LEU A 24 21.12 -0.33 8.96
C LEU A 24 20.14 0.18 7.89
N GLY A 25 20.64 0.91 6.89
CA GLY A 25 19.79 1.41 5.80
C GLY A 25 19.16 0.29 4.95
N LYS A 26 19.80 -0.88 4.84
CA LYS A 26 19.18 -2.07 4.23
C LYS A 26 18.03 -2.60 5.10
N GLN A 27 18.23 -2.69 6.41
CA GLN A 27 17.21 -3.16 7.35
C GLN A 27 16.00 -2.21 7.39
N GLU A 28 16.24 -0.90 7.38
CA GLU A 28 15.18 0.11 7.37
C GLU A 28 14.31 0.00 6.12
N ARG A 29 14.91 -0.11 4.93
CA ARG A 29 14.15 -0.31 3.69
C ARG A 29 13.39 -1.63 3.66
N ALA A 30 13.97 -2.70 4.20
CA ALA A 30 13.29 -4.00 4.32
C ALA A 30 12.08 -3.90 5.26
N ASN A 31 12.24 -3.25 6.40
CA ASN A 31 11.16 -3.03 7.36
C ASN A 31 10.07 -2.11 6.79
N ASP A 32 10.45 -1.04 6.10
CA ASP A 32 9.51 -0.12 5.45
C ASP A 32 8.69 -0.84 4.36
N THR A 33 9.34 -1.64 3.52
CA THR A 33 8.67 -2.47 2.51
C THR A 33 7.70 -3.44 3.17
N ARG A 34 8.15 -4.17 4.22
CA ARG A 34 7.30 -5.11 4.95
C ARG A 34 6.10 -4.40 5.59
N ARG A 35 6.28 -3.21 6.18
CA ARG A 35 5.19 -2.43 6.77
C ARG A 35 4.15 -2.04 5.73
N LYS A 36 4.59 -1.52 4.58
CA LYS A 36 3.71 -1.11 3.47
C LYS A 36 2.91 -2.30 2.93
N VAL A 37 3.57 -3.45 2.73
CA VAL A 37 2.92 -4.67 2.26
C VAL A 37 1.89 -5.19 3.26
N LEU A 38 2.24 -5.27 4.55
CA LEU A 38 1.32 -5.77 5.58
C LEU A 38 0.10 -4.86 5.76
N LEU A 39 0.31 -3.54 5.73
CA LEU A 39 -0.80 -2.59 5.79
C LEU A 39 -1.72 -2.72 4.57
N GLY A 40 -1.15 -2.82 3.37
CA GLY A 40 -1.91 -3.05 2.15
C GLY A 40 -2.71 -4.36 2.19
N ALA A 41 -2.09 -5.46 2.63
CA ALA A 41 -2.75 -6.75 2.77
C ALA A 41 -3.93 -6.71 3.76
N LEU A 42 -3.80 -6.00 4.88
CA LEU A 42 -4.89 -5.81 5.83
C LEU A 42 -6.07 -5.04 5.21
N VAL A 43 -5.77 -3.96 4.46
CA VAL A 43 -6.80 -3.17 3.78
C VAL A 43 -7.51 -4.03 2.74
N LEU A 44 -6.77 -4.75 1.89
CA LEU A 44 -7.36 -5.65 0.88
C LEU A 44 -8.25 -6.70 1.53
N HIS A 45 -7.77 -7.37 2.57
CA HIS A 45 -8.55 -8.35 3.31
C HIS A 45 -9.86 -7.74 3.85
N ARG A 46 -9.82 -6.49 4.33
CA ARG A 46 -11.02 -5.79 4.81
C ARG A 46 -11.99 -5.44 3.69
N LEU A 47 -11.49 -5.09 2.51
CA LEU A 47 -12.34 -4.83 1.34
C LEU A 47 -13.03 -6.10 0.84
N GLU A 48 -12.37 -7.24 0.93
CA GLU A 48 -12.92 -8.54 0.51
C GLU A 48 -13.93 -9.13 1.51
N THR A 49 -13.64 -9.04 2.81
CA THR A 49 -14.41 -9.74 3.86
C THR A 49 -15.33 -8.83 4.68
N GLY A 50 -15.15 -7.51 4.59
CA GLY A 50 -15.83 -6.55 5.43
C GLY A 50 -17.21 -6.15 4.90
N HIS A 51 -18.26 -6.61 5.58
CA HIS A 51 -19.65 -6.20 5.31
C HIS A 51 -20.16 -5.11 6.27
N ASP A 52 -19.29 -4.57 7.13
CA ASP A 52 -19.64 -3.56 8.11
C ASP A 52 -19.57 -2.14 7.54
N ALA A 53 -20.15 -1.18 8.26
CA ALA A 53 -20.22 0.21 7.83
C ALA A 53 -18.84 0.83 7.59
N PHE A 54 -17.83 0.43 8.38
CA PHE A 54 -16.46 0.90 8.21
C PHE A 54 -15.88 0.47 6.86
N SER A 55 -16.07 -0.79 6.45
CA SER A 55 -15.53 -1.29 5.17
C SER A 55 -16.18 -0.60 3.98
N ARG A 56 -17.50 -0.34 4.03
CA ARG A 56 -18.18 0.46 2.99
C ARG A 56 -17.64 1.89 2.91
N ASN A 57 -17.45 2.54 4.05
CA ASN A 57 -16.86 3.89 4.11
C ASN A 57 -15.42 3.89 3.59
N LEU A 58 -14.64 2.85 3.90
CA LEU A 58 -13.26 2.69 3.43
C LEU A 58 -13.18 2.56 1.91
N VAL A 59 -14.06 1.77 1.29
CA VAL A 59 -14.17 1.66 -0.19
C VAL A 59 -14.46 3.05 -0.79
N GLY A 60 -15.45 3.76 -0.24
CA GLY A 60 -15.82 5.10 -0.72
C GLY A 60 -14.68 6.12 -0.58
N TRP A 61 -13.97 6.07 0.55
CA TRP A 61 -12.79 6.91 0.78
C TRP A 61 -11.65 6.57 -0.20
N LEU A 62 -11.32 5.29 -0.38
CA LEU A 62 -10.28 4.84 -1.32
C LEU A 62 -10.57 5.31 -2.75
N ARG A 63 -11.82 5.21 -3.21
CA ARG A 63 -12.22 5.67 -4.55
C ARG A 63 -11.98 7.16 -4.79
N ARG A 64 -12.10 7.98 -3.75
CA ARG A 64 -11.87 9.42 -3.83
C ARG A 64 -10.38 9.76 -3.76
N GLU A 65 -9.64 9.12 -2.85
CA GLU A 65 -8.25 9.50 -2.57
C GLU A 65 -7.23 8.81 -3.49
N LEU A 66 -7.42 7.53 -3.87
CA LEU A 66 -6.45 6.80 -4.72
C LEU A 66 -6.15 7.51 -6.05
N PRO A 67 -7.16 8.02 -6.80
CA PRO A 67 -6.88 8.67 -8.09
C PRO A 67 -6.00 9.92 -7.98
N GLY A 68 -6.07 10.63 -6.86
CA GLY A 68 -5.22 11.78 -6.54
C GLY A 68 -3.85 11.39 -5.97
N PHE A 69 -3.78 10.27 -5.25
CA PHE A 69 -2.53 9.74 -4.71
C PHE A 69 -1.64 9.08 -5.78
N LEU A 70 -2.25 8.37 -6.74
CA LEU A 70 -1.54 7.72 -7.82
C LEU A 70 -1.17 8.73 -8.89
N THR A 71 0.12 8.89 -9.15
CA THR A 71 0.64 9.85 -10.14
C THR A 71 0.84 9.22 -11.51
N ARG A 72 1.08 7.91 -11.59
CA ARG A 72 1.35 7.18 -12.83
C ARG A 72 0.10 6.50 -13.37
N SER A 73 -0.13 6.58 -14.68
CA SER A 73 -1.27 5.95 -15.35
C SER A 73 -1.24 4.42 -15.24
N ASN A 74 -0.06 3.81 -15.30
CA ASN A 74 0.08 2.35 -15.13
C ASN A 74 -0.36 1.91 -13.74
N ASP A 75 0.00 2.68 -12.70
CA ASP A 75 -0.38 2.35 -11.33
C ASP A 75 -1.89 2.52 -11.16
N LYS A 76 -2.52 3.53 -11.78
CA LYS A 76 -3.98 3.69 -11.78
C LYS A 76 -4.70 2.50 -12.38
N ALA A 77 -4.20 1.96 -13.48
CA ALA A 77 -4.80 0.81 -14.16
C ALA A 77 -4.83 -0.46 -13.28
N LEU A 78 -3.90 -0.59 -12.30
CA LEU A 78 -3.89 -1.71 -11.36
C LEU A 78 -5.07 -1.70 -10.37
N PHE A 79 -5.75 -0.57 -10.21
CA PHE A 79 -6.88 -0.41 -9.27
C PHE A 79 -8.21 -0.13 -9.99
N ASP A 80 -8.28 -0.36 -11.31
CA ASP A 80 -9.48 -0.08 -12.10
C ASP A 80 -10.71 -0.86 -11.60
N ASP A 81 -10.52 -2.07 -11.09
CA ASP A 81 -11.54 -2.92 -10.47
C ASP A 81 -12.11 -2.33 -9.17
N LEU A 82 -11.25 -1.71 -8.37
CA LEU A 82 -11.64 -1.02 -7.14
C LEU A 82 -12.31 0.34 -7.45
N LEU A 83 -11.80 1.06 -8.46
CA LEU A 83 -12.20 2.42 -8.81
C LEU A 83 -13.46 2.47 -9.68
N LYS A 84 -13.61 1.57 -10.65
CA LYS A 84 -14.79 1.48 -11.51
C LYS A 84 -15.79 0.56 -10.82
N GLN A 85 -16.91 1.12 -10.36
CA GLN A 85 -18.00 0.31 -9.81
C GLN A 85 -18.34 -0.83 -10.77
N LYS A 86 -18.46 -2.05 -10.23
CA LYS A 86 -19.36 -3.06 -10.78
C LYS A 86 -20.78 -2.48 -10.64
N THR A 87 -21.22 -1.76 -11.67
CA THR A 87 -22.58 -1.23 -11.81
C THR A 87 -23.54 -2.40 -12.01
N VAL A 88 -23.85 -3.15 -10.95
CA VAL A 88 -24.78 -4.28 -11.02
C VAL A 88 -26.11 -4.01 -10.32
N ASP A 89 -26.23 -3.02 -9.45
CA ASP A 89 -27.46 -2.83 -8.65
C ASP A 89 -28.33 -1.64 -9.09
N ALA A 90 -28.49 -1.41 -10.40
CA ALA A 90 -29.38 -0.35 -10.92
C ALA A 90 -30.43 -0.82 -11.95
N THR A 91 -30.55 -2.13 -12.24
CA THR A 91 -31.47 -2.62 -13.28
C THR A 91 -32.67 -3.44 -12.76
N GLU A 92 -32.74 -3.81 -11.48
CA GLU A 92 -33.89 -4.56 -10.95
C GLU A 92 -34.74 -3.71 -10.00
N ASN A 93 -35.64 -2.87 -10.54
CA ASN A 93 -36.98 -2.62 -9.97
C ASN A 93 -37.87 -1.64 -10.77
N SER A 94 -37.75 -1.56 -12.10
CA SER A 94 -38.80 -0.98 -12.94
C SER A 94 -39.56 -2.08 -13.67
N ASN A 95 -40.41 -2.83 -12.95
CA ASN A 95 -41.52 -3.57 -13.55
C ASN A 95 -42.51 -3.99 -12.46
N GLY A 96 -43.65 -3.30 -12.42
CA GLY A 96 -44.75 -3.61 -11.48
C GLY A 96 -45.76 -2.49 -11.30
N ALA A 97 -45.97 -1.64 -12.31
CA ALA A 97 -47.10 -0.72 -12.37
C ALA A 97 -47.87 -1.03 -13.66
N GLU A 98 -48.83 -1.95 -13.58
CA GLU A 98 -50.02 -2.05 -14.44
C GLU A 98 -50.77 -3.36 -14.13
N ALA A 99 -51.83 -3.26 -13.32
CA ALA A 99 -53.00 -4.14 -13.41
C ALA A 99 -54.17 -3.41 -12.76
N SER A 100 -54.96 -2.77 -13.63
CA SER A 100 -56.27 -2.19 -13.35
C SER A 100 -57.34 -3.25 -13.09
N SER A 101 -58.45 -2.75 -12.51
CA SER A 101 -59.82 -3.31 -12.42
C SER A 101 -60.16 -4.15 -11.19
#